data_AF-A0A7J9GVF0-F1
#
_entry.id   AF-A0A7J9GVF0-F1
#
_cell.length_a   1.000
_cell.length_b   1.000
_cell.length_c   1.000
_cell.angle_alpha   90.00
_cell.angle_beta   90.00
_cell.angle_gamma   90.00
#
_symmetry.space_group_name_H-M   'P 1'
#
loop_
_entity.id
_entity.type
_entity.pdbx_description
1 polymer ?
#
loop_
_entity_poly.entity_id
_entity_poly.type
_entity_poly.pdbx_seq_one_letter_code
_entity_poly.pdbx_strand_id
1 'polypeptide(L)'
;MGPHRPEKLLRLLDMYETLAGLLRDIDTLFSEEAGSFIQLQFHELLERLGESAIAAFEAFRVAISSNGSLYPFAGGGVHPLNKYVMNYIRMFPEYCNTLNLLLKNQHPGVADQVTKPDYGPDTSLLTSCPMAYHLRSITSCLESNLHKKSQLYKDEALQHIFLMNNIHYLVQKVKGSELLLFFGDEWIRKHNAMFQQHAMNYERATWSSVVSFLKDNNPGSSSMSKSTFKERCKGFSIAFEEVYKTQTSWSIPDPQLREDLRISTSLKVVLAYRTFLGRNLAYTDDKCVKHTVEHVENSLLDLFGGSSRSLRNSRRW
;
A
#
# COMPACT_ATOMS: atom_id res chain seq x y z
N MET A 1 -16.14 -18.20 27.59
CA MET A 1 -15.75 -17.17 26.60
C MET A 1 -15.87 -17.77 25.21
N GLY A 2 -16.66 -17.18 24.31
CA GLY A 2 -16.79 -17.64 22.91
C GLY A 2 -15.58 -17.27 22.05
N PRO A 3 -15.55 -17.59 20.74
CA PRO A 3 -14.38 -17.35 19.89
C PRO A 3 -13.97 -15.87 19.90
N HIS A 4 -12.65 -15.65 20.01
CA HIS A 4 -12.00 -14.34 20.01
C HIS A 4 -12.10 -13.72 18.61
N ARG A 5 -13.17 -12.97 18.40
CA ARG A 5 -13.46 -12.28 17.15
C ARG A 5 -12.83 -10.89 17.17
N PRO A 6 -12.04 -10.50 16.16
CA PRO A 6 -11.43 -9.18 16.09
C PRO A 6 -12.43 -8.05 16.33
N GLU A 7 -13.65 -8.19 15.82
CA GLU A 7 -14.73 -7.19 15.92
C GLU A 7 -15.20 -6.91 17.35
N LYS A 8 -14.83 -7.78 18.31
CA LYS A 8 -15.16 -7.61 19.73
C LYS A 8 -14.09 -6.84 20.50
N LEU A 9 -12.88 -6.67 19.96
CA LEU A 9 -11.76 -6.07 20.70
C LEU A 9 -12.09 -4.69 21.24
N LEU A 10 -12.65 -3.79 20.43
CA LEU A 10 -13.01 -2.43 20.90
C LEU A 10 -13.98 -2.48 22.10
N ARG A 11 -14.99 -3.35 22.04
CA ARG A 11 -15.93 -3.54 23.16
C ARG A 11 -15.28 -4.14 24.40
N LEU A 12 -14.31 -5.04 24.23
CA LEU A 12 -13.54 -5.58 25.35
C LEU A 12 -12.70 -4.49 26.01
N LEU A 13 -12.13 -3.58 25.22
CA LEU A 13 -11.40 -2.42 25.73
C LEU A 13 -12.34 -1.44 26.47
N ASP A 14 -13.52 -1.15 25.91
CA ASP A 14 -14.54 -0.31 26.58
C ASP A 14 -14.91 -0.86 27.96
N MET A 15 -15.19 -2.17 28.01
CA MET A 15 -15.51 -2.86 29.27
C MET A 15 -14.32 -2.83 30.23
N TYR A 16 -13.10 -3.01 29.72
CA TYR A 16 -11.90 -3.03 30.54
C TYR A 16 -11.63 -1.67 31.16
N GLU A 17 -11.70 -0.59 30.38
CA GLU A 17 -11.51 0.77 30.87
C GLU A 17 -12.58 1.17 31.89
N THR A 18 -13.83 0.78 31.65
CA THR A 18 -14.93 1.01 32.59
C THR A 18 -14.67 0.33 33.92
N LEU A 19 -14.28 -0.95 33.93
CA LEU A 19 -13.98 -1.68 35.16
C LEU A 19 -12.69 -1.19 35.82
N ALA A 20 -11.63 -0.91 35.05
CA ALA A 20 -10.39 -0.36 35.59
C ALA A 20 -10.60 0.99 36.28
N GLY A 21 -11.50 1.83 35.77
CA GLY A 21 -11.88 3.10 36.39
C GLY A 21 -12.54 2.94 37.76
N LEU A 22 -13.25 1.83 38.00
CA LEU A 22 -13.95 1.53 39.25
C LEU A 22 -13.07 0.80 40.28
N LEU A 23 -11.84 0.41 39.91
CA LEU A 23 -10.99 -0.45 40.74
C LEU A 23 -10.74 0.13 42.14
N ARG A 24 -10.43 1.43 42.23
CA ARG A 24 -10.21 2.11 43.52
C ARG A 24 -11.48 2.20 44.36
N ASP A 25 -12.63 2.39 43.72
CA ASP A 25 -13.91 2.49 44.41
C ASP A 25 -14.31 1.12 44.99
N ILE A 26 -14.10 0.04 44.24
CA ILE A 26 -14.32 -1.33 44.72
C ILE A 26 -13.35 -1.67 45.86
N ASP A 27 -12.07 -1.34 45.72
CA ASP A 27 -11.08 -1.60 46.77
C ASP A 27 -11.39 -0.84 48.06
N THR A 28 -11.93 0.37 47.96
CA THR A 28 -12.29 1.19 49.14
C THR A 28 -13.60 0.77 49.78
N LEU A 29 -14.65 0.48 48.99
CA LEU A 29 -15.97 0.06 49.47
C LEU A 29 -15.95 -1.31 50.16
N PHE A 30 -15.07 -2.21 49.72
CA PHE A 30 -15.02 -3.60 50.20
C PHE A 30 -13.74 -3.92 50.98
N SER A 31 -13.15 -2.92 51.65
CA SER A 31 -11.85 -3.04 52.35
C SER A 31 -11.85 -3.95 53.59
N GLU A 32 -13.03 -4.28 54.11
CA GLU A 32 -13.17 -5.20 55.25
C GLU A 32 -13.07 -6.67 54.82
N GLU A 33 -12.75 -7.56 55.77
CA GLU A 33 -12.54 -8.99 55.51
C GLU A 33 -13.75 -9.66 54.84
N ALA A 34 -14.97 -9.21 55.15
CA ALA A 34 -16.20 -9.67 54.51
C ALA A 34 -16.33 -9.27 53.02
N GLY A 35 -15.67 -8.18 52.60
CA GLY A 35 -15.65 -7.68 51.23
C GLY A 35 -14.54 -8.28 50.35
N SER A 36 -13.55 -8.94 50.96
CA SER A 36 -12.36 -9.49 50.27
C SER A 36 -12.68 -10.41 49.09
N PHE A 37 -13.73 -11.23 49.19
CA PHE A 37 -14.17 -12.10 48.09
C PHE A 37 -14.63 -11.31 46.87
N ILE A 38 -15.34 -10.18 47.07
CA ILE A 38 -15.85 -9.33 45.99
C ILE A 38 -14.67 -8.64 45.29
N GLN A 39 -13.70 -8.13 46.07
CA GLN A 39 -12.46 -7.57 45.52
C GLN A 39 -11.74 -8.61 44.66
N LEU A 40 -11.51 -9.82 45.19
CA LEU A 40 -10.82 -10.88 44.46
C LEU A 40 -11.51 -11.21 43.12
N GLN A 41 -12.84 -11.38 43.14
CA GLN A 41 -13.62 -11.66 41.93
C GLN A 41 -13.58 -10.50 40.93
N PHE A 42 -13.57 -9.26 41.40
CA PHE A 42 -13.45 -8.08 40.55
C PHE A 42 -12.09 -8.00 39.85
N HIS A 43 -11.00 -8.20 40.62
CA HIS A 43 -9.63 -8.23 40.07
C HIS A 43 -9.47 -9.38 39.07
N GLU A 44 -9.97 -10.57 39.38
CA GLU A 44 -9.94 -11.73 38.46
C GLU A 44 -10.73 -11.45 37.17
N LEU A 45 -11.90 -10.81 37.26
CA LEU A 45 -12.69 -10.44 36.09
C LEU A 45 -11.93 -9.43 35.21
N LEU A 46 -11.34 -8.41 35.82
CA LEU A 46 -10.59 -7.38 35.10
C LEU A 46 -9.36 -7.99 34.40
N GLU A 47 -8.63 -8.87 35.08
CA GLU A 47 -7.50 -9.60 34.51
C GLU A 47 -7.93 -10.43 33.29
N ARG A 48 -8.97 -11.27 33.45
CA ARG A 48 -9.51 -12.11 32.36
C ARG A 48 -10.02 -11.29 31.17
N LEU A 49 -10.51 -10.09 31.42
CA LEU A 49 -10.95 -9.18 30.37
C LEU A 49 -9.75 -8.60 29.60
N GLY A 50 -8.68 -8.24 30.31
CA GLY A 50 -7.41 -7.84 29.72
C GLY A 50 -6.78 -8.95 28.87
N GLU A 51 -6.73 -10.18 29.38
CA GLU A 51 -6.28 -11.36 28.64
C GLU A 51 -7.13 -11.61 27.38
N SER A 52 -8.45 -11.43 27.48
CA SER A 52 -9.36 -11.58 26.35
C SER A 52 -9.13 -10.53 25.27
N ALA A 53 -8.83 -9.28 25.65
CA ALA A 53 -8.48 -8.21 24.72
C ALA A 53 -7.14 -8.51 24.02
N ILE A 54 -6.13 -8.93 24.78
CA ILE A 54 -4.83 -9.41 24.26
C ILE A 54 -5.03 -10.52 23.22
N ALA A 55 -5.81 -11.55 23.57
CA ALA A 55 -6.08 -12.68 22.68
C ALA A 55 -6.84 -12.25 21.41
N ALA A 56 -7.79 -11.32 21.53
CA ALA A 56 -8.53 -10.78 20.38
C ALA A 56 -7.62 -9.94 19.46
N PHE A 57 -6.67 -9.20 20.03
CA PHE A 57 -5.66 -8.45 19.27
C PHE A 57 -4.76 -9.39 18.46
N GLU A 58 -4.27 -10.47 19.06
CA GLU A 58 -3.44 -11.45 18.34
C GLU A 58 -4.25 -12.23 17.31
N ALA A 59 -5.49 -12.61 17.63
CA ALA A 59 -6.41 -13.23 16.67
C ALA A 59 -6.63 -12.34 15.44
N PHE A 60 -6.69 -11.01 15.61
CA PHE A 60 -6.77 -10.07 14.49
C PHE A 60 -5.53 -10.14 13.60
N ARG A 61 -4.31 -10.14 14.17
CA ARG A 61 -3.05 -10.29 13.40
C ARG A 61 -2.99 -11.60 12.63
N VAL A 62 -3.38 -12.69 13.27
CA VAL A 62 -3.45 -14.02 12.64
C VAL A 62 -4.48 -14.02 11.50
N ALA A 63 -5.65 -13.41 11.70
CA ALA A 63 -6.70 -13.33 10.68
C ALA A 63 -6.24 -12.54 9.44
N ILE A 64 -5.47 -11.46 9.62
CA ILE A 64 -4.86 -10.72 8.50
C ILE A 64 -3.87 -11.60 7.75
N SER A 65 -2.95 -12.24 8.48
CA SER A 65 -1.88 -13.03 7.90
C SER A 65 -2.38 -14.24 7.12
N SER A 66 -3.42 -14.90 7.64
CA SER A 66 -4.06 -16.10 7.07
C SER A 66 -5.12 -15.80 6.02
N ASN A 67 -5.45 -14.53 5.76
CA ASN A 67 -6.43 -14.16 4.75
C ASN A 67 -5.94 -14.53 3.34
N GLY A 68 -6.25 -15.73 2.87
CA GLY A 68 -5.92 -16.22 1.54
C GLY A 68 -6.79 -15.58 0.45
N SER A 69 -6.31 -15.66 -0.80
CA SER A 69 -7.17 -15.50 -1.98
C SER A 69 -6.73 -16.53 -3.01
N LEU A 70 -7.69 -17.13 -3.72
CA LEU A 70 -7.41 -18.01 -4.85
C LEU A 70 -7.20 -17.21 -6.14
N TYR A 71 -7.76 -16.00 -6.20
CA TYR A 71 -7.78 -15.17 -7.40
C TYR A 71 -7.20 -13.79 -7.14
N PRO A 72 -6.51 -13.19 -8.13
CA PRO A 72 -6.06 -11.81 -8.02
C PRO A 72 -7.24 -10.84 -7.93
N PHE A 73 -7.04 -9.72 -7.26
CA PHE A 73 -8.04 -8.66 -7.18
C PHE A 73 -8.17 -7.95 -8.54
N ALA A 74 -9.37 -7.65 -8.99
CA ALA A 74 -9.57 -7.10 -10.33
C ALA A 74 -8.86 -5.74 -10.50
N GLY A 75 -8.16 -5.58 -11.63
CA GLY A 75 -7.59 -4.30 -12.06
C GLY A 75 -6.44 -3.75 -11.21
N GLY A 76 -5.89 -4.50 -10.25
CA GLY A 76 -4.75 -4.06 -9.45
C GLY A 76 -5.06 -2.95 -8.44
N GLY A 77 -6.33 -2.68 -8.14
CA GLY A 77 -6.73 -1.60 -7.21
C GLY A 77 -6.38 -1.86 -5.74
N VAL A 78 -6.86 -0.96 -4.86
CA VAL A 78 -6.71 -1.12 -3.40
C VAL A 78 -7.56 -2.28 -2.89
N HIS A 79 -6.92 -3.25 -2.24
CA HIS A 79 -7.56 -4.47 -1.77
C HIS A 79 -8.51 -4.19 -0.59
N PRO A 80 -9.70 -4.81 -0.51
CA PRO A 80 -10.65 -4.60 0.60
C PRO A 80 -10.07 -4.90 1.99
N LEU A 81 -9.23 -5.94 2.12
CA LEU A 81 -8.51 -6.25 3.37
C LEU A 81 -7.69 -5.04 3.87
N ASN A 82 -6.98 -4.35 2.97
CA ASN A 82 -6.20 -3.17 3.32
C ASN A 82 -7.11 -2.06 3.87
N LYS A 83 -8.24 -1.80 3.20
CA LYS A 83 -9.23 -0.83 3.68
C LYS A 83 -9.78 -1.20 5.05
N TYR A 84 -10.16 -2.46 5.24
CA TYR A 84 -10.70 -2.97 6.50
C TYR A 84 -9.71 -2.79 7.65
N VAL A 85 -8.48 -3.30 7.49
CA VAL A 85 -7.46 -3.23 8.53
C VAL A 85 -7.12 -1.79 8.88
N MET A 86 -6.91 -0.93 7.88
CA MET A 86 -6.56 0.47 8.14
C MET A 86 -7.69 1.25 8.80
N ASN A 87 -8.94 1.01 8.41
CA ASN A 87 -10.08 1.64 9.08
C ASN A 87 -10.24 1.13 10.52
N TYR A 88 -9.91 -0.14 10.77
CA TYR A 88 -10.01 -0.75 12.09
C TYR A 88 -8.95 -0.22 13.05
N ILE A 89 -7.66 -0.26 12.67
CA ILE A 89 -6.58 0.21 13.54
C ILE A 89 -6.60 1.72 13.77
N ARG A 90 -7.29 2.48 12.90
CA ARG A 90 -7.51 3.92 13.08
C ARG A 90 -8.25 4.24 14.39
N MET A 91 -9.00 3.30 14.97
CA MET A 91 -9.69 3.48 16.25
C MET A 91 -8.78 3.25 17.46
N PHE A 92 -7.62 2.62 17.30
CA PHE A 92 -6.76 2.24 18.43
C PHE A 92 -6.12 3.41 19.20
N PRO A 93 -5.81 4.57 18.59
CA PRO A 93 -5.35 5.74 19.34
C PRO A 93 -6.25 6.13 20.52
N GLU A 94 -7.57 5.94 20.42
CA GLU A 94 -8.54 6.21 21.49
C GLU A 94 -8.28 5.37 22.75
N TYR A 95 -7.68 4.18 22.58
CA TYR A 95 -7.36 3.23 23.64
C TYR A 95 -5.86 3.18 23.95
N CYS A 96 -5.10 4.24 23.64
CA CYS A 96 -3.64 4.26 23.70
C CYS A 96 -3.09 3.80 25.06
N ASN A 97 -3.60 4.36 26.16
CA ASN A 97 -3.13 4.03 27.51
C ASN A 97 -3.40 2.57 27.86
N THR A 98 -4.61 2.10 27.57
CA THR A 98 -5.06 0.73 27.86
C THR A 98 -4.30 -0.29 27.03
N LEU A 99 -4.11 -0.04 25.74
CA LEU A 99 -3.34 -0.93 24.86
C LEU A 99 -1.86 -0.94 25.23
N ASN A 100 -1.28 0.19 25.64
CA ASN A 100 0.09 0.22 26.15
C ASN A 100 0.25 -0.59 27.45
N LEU A 101 -0.74 -0.54 28.34
CA LEU A 101 -0.76 -1.35 29.57
C LEU A 101 -0.86 -2.85 29.25
N LEU A 102 -1.86 -3.25 28.46
CA LEU A 102 -2.16 -4.64 28.15
C LEU A 102 -1.08 -5.31 27.29
N LEU A 103 -0.46 -4.58 26.38
CA LEU A 103 0.53 -5.12 25.44
C LEU A 103 1.98 -5.02 25.95
N LYS A 104 2.21 -4.45 27.13
CA LYS A 104 3.55 -4.19 27.69
C LYS A 104 4.43 -5.44 27.77
N ASN A 105 3.85 -6.60 28.10
CA ASN A 105 4.60 -7.83 28.40
C ASN A 105 4.80 -8.75 27.19
N GLN A 106 4.31 -8.39 26.01
CA GLN A 106 4.45 -9.23 24.80
C GLN A 106 5.79 -9.03 24.08
N HIS A 107 6.69 -8.19 24.61
CA HIS A 107 8.03 -8.02 24.07
C HIS A 107 9.10 -7.85 25.18
N PRO A 108 10.11 -8.74 25.28
CA PRO A 108 11.20 -8.66 26.26
C PRO A 108 12.20 -7.50 26.04
N GLY A 109 11.94 -6.58 25.11
CA GLY A 109 12.94 -5.66 24.56
C GLY A 109 12.71 -4.19 24.86
N VAL A 110 11.57 -3.85 25.47
CA VAL A 110 11.19 -2.45 25.78
C VAL A 110 11.34 -2.16 27.28
N ALA A 111 11.54 -3.19 28.11
CA ALA A 111 11.69 -3.03 29.56
C ALA A 111 12.91 -2.19 29.97
N ASP A 112 13.94 -2.09 29.12
CA ASP A 112 15.20 -1.38 29.44
C ASP A 112 15.29 0.07 28.92
N GLN A 113 14.27 0.61 28.23
CA GLN A 113 14.35 1.96 27.65
C GLN A 113 13.56 3.04 28.42
N VAL A 114 12.91 2.71 29.54
CA VAL A 114 12.12 3.69 30.31
C VAL A 114 12.99 4.59 31.21
N THR A 115 14.29 4.35 31.32
CA THR A 115 15.17 5.15 32.19
C THR A 115 15.89 6.26 31.42
N LYS A 116 15.16 7.28 30.97
CA LYS A 116 15.65 8.67 30.80
C LYS A 116 14.50 9.58 30.32
N PRO A 117 14.10 10.60 31.10
CA PRO A 117 13.20 11.64 30.60
C PRO A 117 14.04 12.61 29.77
N ASP A 118 14.14 12.38 28.47
CA ASP A 118 14.60 13.41 27.54
C ASP A 118 13.39 14.24 27.13
N TYR A 119 13.41 15.53 27.45
CA TYR A 119 12.35 16.50 27.14
C TYR A 119 12.41 16.85 25.64
N GLY A 120 12.10 15.87 24.80
CA GLY A 120 11.75 16.04 23.39
C GLY A 120 10.23 16.01 23.20
N PRO A 121 9.70 16.52 22.07
CA PRO A 121 8.26 16.57 21.84
C PRO A 121 7.64 15.18 21.97
N ASP A 122 6.49 15.09 22.63
CA ASP A 122 5.74 13.87 23.00
C ASP A 122 5.65 12.80 21.89
N THR A 123 5.77 13.21 20.63
CA THR A 123 5.89 12.37 19.43
C THR A 123 6.97 11.28 19.55
N SER A 124 8.13 11.55 20.15
CA SER A 124 9.21 10.57 20.30
C SER A 124 8.79 9.38 21.16
N LEU A 125 8.04 9.62 22.24
CA LEU A 125 7.58 8.59 23.18
C LEU A 125 6.49 7.71 22.58
N LEU A 126 5.60 8.29 21.76
CA LEU A 126 4.54 7.53 21.10
C LEU A 126 5.09 6.58 20.03
N THR A 127 6.16 6.96 19.33
CA THR A 127 6.77 6.06 18.33
C THR A 127 7.47 4.83 18.95
N SER A 128 7.81 4.86 20.23
CA SER A 128 8.49 3.77 20.94
C SER A 128 7.58 2.99 21.89
N CYS A 129 6.32 3.40 22.07
CA CYS A 129 5.38 2.71 22.96
C CYS A 129 5.01 1.30 22.45
N PRO A 130 4.58 0.38 23.35
CA PRO A 130 4.14 -0.96 22.97
C PRO A 130 3.09 -0.95 21.86
N MET A 131 2.10 -0.05 21.92
CA MET A 131 1.07 0.04 20.89
C MET A 131 1.65 0.36 19.51
N ALA A 132 2.63 1.26 19.41
CA ALA A 132 3.29 1.58 18.15
C ALA A 132 4.00 0.37 17.54
N TYR A 133 4.68 -0.44 18.35
CA TYR A 133 5.27 -1.70 17.89
C TYR A 133 4.21 -2.64 17.31
N HIS A 134 3.10 -2.84 18.03
CA HIS A 134 2.04 -3.74 17.59
C HIS A 134 1.29 -3.23 16.35
N LEU A 135 1.08 -1.92 16.22
CA LEU A 135 0.52 -1.28 15.01
C LEU A 135 1.42 -1.52 13.79
N ARG A 136 2.74 -1.31 13.92
CA ARG A 136 3.71 -1.62 12.85
C ARG A 136 3.74 -3.11 12.52
N SER A 137 3.54 -3.97 13.51
CA SER A 137 3.46 -5.41 13.31
C SER A 137 2.21 -5.82 12.53
N ILE A 138 1.04 -5.22 12.83
CA ILE A 138 -0.19 -5.40 12.06
C ILE A 138 0.01 -4.98 10.59
N THR A 139 0.60 -3.81 10.34
CA THR A 139 0.82 -3.36 8.96
C THR A 139 1.82 -4.22 8.22
N SER A 140 2.88 -4.70 8.89
CA SER A 140 3.82 -5.67 8.32
C SER A 140 3.14 -6.99 7.93
N CYS A 141 2.25 -7.52 8.78
CA CYS A 141 1.42 -8.69 8.45
C CYS A 141 0.55 -8.45 7.21
N LEU A 142 -0.09 -7.27 7.15
CA LEU A 142 -0.93 -6.87 6.01
C LEU A 142 -0.10 -6.73 4.72
N GLU A 143 1.05 -6.08 4.78
CA GLU A 143 1.97 -5.92 3.65
C GLU A 143 2.45 -7.27 3.12
N SER A 144 2.86 -8.18 4.01
CA SER A 144 3.24 -9.54 3.63
C SER A 144 2.09 -10.28 2.95
N ASN A 145 0.86 -10.15 3.48
CA ASN A 145 -0.32 -10.76 2.87
C ASN A 145 -0.59 -10.17 1.47
N LEU A 146 -0.55 -8.85 1.32
CA LEU A 146 -0.73 -8.17 0.04
C LEU A 146 0.37 -8.57 -0.95
N HIS A 147 1.62 -8.74 -0.50
CA HIS A 147 2.69 -9.27 -1.33
C HIS A 147 2.36 -10.67 -1.84
N LYS A 148 1.91 -11.59 -0.99
CA LYS A 148 1.44 -12.92 -1.43
C LYS A 148 0.30 -12.83 -2.45
N LYS A 149 -0.68 -11.94 -2.24
CA LYS A 149 -1.77 -11.72 -3.19
C LYS A 149 -1.30 -11.11 -4.51
N SER A 150 -0.25 -10.29 -4.51
CA SER A 150 0.35 -9.77 -5.74
C SER A 150 0.92 -10.88 -6.61
N GLN A 151 1.44 -11.96 -6.03
CA GLN A 151 1.98 -13.09 -6.79
C GLN A 151 0.90 -13.90 -7.54
N LEU A 152 -0.38 -13.58 -7.35
CA LEU A 152 -1.49 -14.20 -8.08
C LEU A 152 -1.70 -13.60 -9.48
N TYR A 153 -1.14 -12.41 -9.77
CA TYR A 153 -1.20 -11.85 -11.12
C TYR A 153 -0.14 -12.49 -12.02
N LYS A 154 -0.54 -12.85 -13.24
CA LYS A 154 0.39 -13.35 -14.27
C LYS A 154 1.31 -12.27 -14.81
N ASP A 155 0.81 -11.04 -14.89
CA ASP A 155 1.55 -9.88 -15.39
C ASP A 155 2.33 -9.22 -14.26
N GLU A 156 3.67 -9.23 -14.34
CA GLU A 156 4.59 -8.65 -13.36
C GLU A 156 4.33 -7.13 -13.17
N ALA A 157 4.04 -6.40 -14.24
CA ALA A 157 3.77 -4.98 -14.16
C ALA A 157 2.48 -4.71 -13.36
N LEU A 158 1.47 -5.58 -13.48
CA LEU A 158 0.25 -5.49 -12.66
C LEU A 158 0.51 -5.84 -11.19
N GLN A 159 1.44 -6.76 -10.89
CA GLN A 159 1.87 -7.01 -9.50
C GLN A 159 2.41 -5.73 -8.86
N HIS A 160 3.26 -4.99 -9.58
CA HIS A 160 3.82 -3.73 -9.12
C HIS A 160 2.77 -2.63 -8.97
N ILE A 161 1.83 -2.49 -9.90
CA ILE A 161 0.70 -1.55 -9.76
C ILE A 161 -0.12 -1.87 -8.51
N PHE A 162 -0.43 -3.15 -8.28
CA PHE A 162 -1.16 -3.58 -7.10
C PHE A 162 -0.44 -3.22 -5.80
N LEU A 163 0.85 -3.50 -5.70
CA LEU A 163 1.65 -3.17 -4.52
C LEU A 163 1.77 -1.66 -4.32
N MET A 164 2.03 -0.91 -5.39
CA MET A 164 2.09 0.55 -5.38
C MET A 164 0.80 1.15 -4.84
N ASN A 165 -0.36 0.76 -5.38
CA ASN A 165 -1.67 1.23 -4.94
C ASN A 165 -1.93 0.96 -3.45
N ASN A 166 -1.61 -0.25 -3.00
CA ASN A 166 -1.91 -0.65 -1.63
C ASN A 166 -0.94 -0.02 -0.61
N ILE A 167 0.35 0.08 -0.91
CA ILE A 167 1.33 0.75 -0.04
C ILE A 167 1.06 2.25 0.01
N HIS A 168 0.75 2.88 -1.13
CA HIS A 168 0.36 4.28 -1.14
C HIS A 168 -0.89 4.53 -0.28
N TYR A 169 -1.90 3.67 -0.39
CA TYR A 169 -3.09 3.74 0.45
C TYR A 169 -2.77 3.62 1.96
N LEU A 170 -1.87 2.71 2.35
CA LEU A 170 -1.40 2.59 3.74
C LEU A 170 -0.82 3.92 4.23
N VAL A 171 0.10 4.50 3.46
CA VAL A 171 0.75 5.77 3.80
C VAL A 171 -0.28 6.89 3.95
N GLN A 172 -1.24 7.03 3.02
CA GLN A 172 -2.26 8.07 3.09
C GLN A 172 -3.16 7.90 4.33
N LYS A 173 -3.52 6.67 4.70
CA LYS A 173 -4.30 6.41 5.91
C LYS A 173 -3.55 6.71 7.19
N VAL A 174 -2.25 6.41 7.25
CA VAL A 174 -1.42 6.77 8.39
C VAL A 174 -1.27 8.29 8.50
N LYS A 175 -0.91 8.98 7.40
CA LYS A 175 -0.76 10.45 7.39
C LYS A 175 -2.05 11.20 7.73
N GLY A 176 -3.20 10.66 7.32
CA GLY A 176 -4.51 11.28 7.54
C GLY A 176 -5.16 10.95 8.89
N SER A 177 -4.42 10.42 9.86
CA SER A 177 -4.95 10.07 11.19
C SER A 177 -3.90 10.16 12.29
N GLU A 178 -4.31 10.01 13.54
CA GLU A 178 -3.42 9.97 14.71
C GLU A 178 -2.41 8.81 14.68
N LEU A 179 -2.62 7.84 13.78
CA LEU A 179 -1.64 6.79 13.51
C LEU A 179 -0.26 7.38 13.16
N LEU A 180 -0.19 8.56 12.53
CA LEU A 180 1.07 9.23 12.22
C LEU A 180 2.00 9.33 13.45
N LEU A 181 1.46 9.62 14.63
CA LEU A 181 2.21 9.76 15.88
C LEU A 181 2.86 8.45 16.33
N PHE A 182 2.20 7.31 16.05
CA PHE A 182 2.69 5.98 16.43
C PHE A 182 3.64 5.41 15.39
N PHE A 183 3.40 5.65 14.10
CA PHE A 183 4.25 5.13 13.04
C PHE A 183 5.55 5.93 12.91
N GLY A 184 5.47 7.26 12.95
CA GLY A 184 6.61 8.17 12.83
C GLY A 184 7.09 8.41 11.39
N ASP A 185 7.87 9.48 11.21
CA ASP A 185 8.32 9.95 9.89
C ASP A 185 9.24 8.95 9.16
N GLU A 186 10.05 8.19 9.90
CA GLU A 186 10.93 7.19 9.31
C GLU A 186 10.11 6.09 8.60
N TRP A 187 9.05 5.61 9.25
CA TRP A 187 8.14 4.63 8.66
C TRP A 187 7.50 5.20 7.39
N ILE A 188 7.04 6.45 7.43
CA ILE A 188 6.47 7.14 6.26
C ILE A 188 7.47 7.23 5.12
N ARG A 189 8.71 7.66 5.40
CA ARG A 189 9.78 7.78 4.40
C ARG A 189 10.08 6.43 3.74
N LYS A 190 10.19 5.36 4.54
CA LYS A 190 10.42 4.00 4.04
C LYS A 190 9.31 3.56 3.10
N HIS A 191 8.04 3.73 3.48
CA HIS A 191 6.91 3.30 2.66
C HIS A 191 6.71 4.16 1.41
N ASN A 192 7.03 5.45 1.48
CA ASN A 192 7.12 6.31 0.29
C ASN A 192 8.14 5.75 -0.71
N ALA A 193 9.36 5.43 -0.24
CA ALA A 193 10.37 4.84 -1.09
C ALA A 193 9.92 3.48 -1.68
N MET A 194 9.21 2.66 -0.91
CA MET A 194 8.70 1.36 -1.38
C MET A 194 7.68 1.51 -2.52
N PHE A 195 6.65 2.36 -2.40
CA PHE A 195 5.69 2.49 -3.49
C PHE A 195 6.30 3.17 -4.73
N GLN A 196 7.23 4.11 -4.55
CA GLN A 196 7.98 4.70 -5.66
C GLN A 196 8.86 3.67 -6.35
N GLN A 197 9.46 2.74 -5.60
CA GLN A 197 10.19 1.61 -6.18
C GLN A 197 9.28 0.72 -7.03
N HIS A 198 8.05 0.46 -6.58
CA HIS A 198 7.08 -0.29 -7.39
C HIS A 198 6.64 0.48 -8.64
N ALA A 199 6.49 1.80 -8.58
CA ALA A 199 6.24 2.62 -9.77
C ALA A 199 7.38 2.47 -10.79
N MET A 200 8.63 2.60 -10.35
CA MET A 200 9.82 2.41 -11.21
C MET A 200 9.91 1.00 -11.80
N ASN A 201 9.58 -0.03 -11.02
CA ASN A 201 9.60 -1.42 -11.49
C ASN A 201 8.48 -1.69 -12.50
N TYR A 202 7.27 -1.17 -12.27
CA TYR A 202 6.18 -1.21 -13.26
C TYR A 202 6.64 -0.56 -14.58
N GLU A 203 7.25 0.62 -14.52
CA GLU A 203 7.68 1.33 -15.72
C GLU A 203 8.78 0.58 -16.47
N ARG A 204 9.64 -0.13 -15.73
CA ARG A 204 10.69 -0.96 -16.32
C ARG A 204 10.09 -2.19 -16.98
N ALA A 205 9.20 -2.91 -16.28
CA ALA A 205 8.56 -4.13 -16.77
C ALA A 205 7.69 -3.86 -18.01
N THR A 206 6.97 -2.73 -18.04
CA THR A 206 6.11 -2.36 -19.17
C THR A 206 6.89 -1.73 -20.31
N TRP A 207 7.57 -0.60 -20.04
CA TRP A 207 7.97 0.31 -21.12
C TRP A 207 9.36 0.05 -21.67
N SER A 208 10.20 -0.76 -21.01
CA SER A 208 11.56 -1.01 -21.49
C SER A 208 11.55 -1.77 -22.82
N SER A 209 10.66 -2.76 -22.98
CA SER A 209 10.49 -3.50 -24.22
C SER A 209 9.90 -2.62 -25.33
N VAL A 210 8.86 -1.84 -25.04
CA VAL A 210 8.24 -0.91 -25.99
C VAL A 210 9.26 0.11 -26.52
N VAL A 211 10.01 0.75 -25.62
CA VAL A 211 11.01 1.76 -25.97
C VAL A 211 12.25 1.14 -26.65
N SER A 212 12.52 -0.15 -26.47
CA SER A 212 13.65 -0.82 -27.13
C SER A 212 13.58 -0.76 -28.66
N PHE A 213 12.37 -0.77 -29.24
CA PHE A 213 12.16 -0.59 -30.68
C PHE A 213 12.61 0.79 -31.17
N LEU A 214 12.70 1.77 -30.28
CA LEU A 214 13.06 3.16 -30.58
C LEU A 214 14.54 3.46 -30.28
N LYS A 215 15.25 2.54 -29.61
CA LYS A 215 16.68 2.69 -29.32
C LYS A 215 17.51 2.38 -30.56
N ASP A 216 18.66 3.04 -30.66
CA ASP A 216 19.63 2.75 -31.71
C ASP A 216 20.83 2.02 -31.12
N ASN A 217 21.13 0.84 -31.67
CA ASN A 217 22.20 -0.02 -31.18
C ASN A 217 23.59 0.41 -31.69
N ASN A 218 23.67 1.35 -32.64
CA ASN A 218 24.92 1.81 -33.24
C ASN A 218 24.95 3.34 -33.43
N PRO A 219 25.53 4.10 -32.48
CA PRO A 219 25.63 5.56 -32.54
C PRO A 219 26.54 6.09 -33.67
N GLY A 220 27.31 5.21 -34.34
CA GLY A 220 28.33 5.57 -35.33
C GLY A 220 28.07 5.08 -36.77
N SER A 221 26.94 4.43 -37.06
CA SER A 221 26.62 3.97 -38.42
C SER A 221 25.79 4.99 -39.17
N SER A 222 26.10 5.16 -40.47
CA SER A 222 25.29 5.90 -41.43
C SER A 222 23.82 5.48 -41.38
N SER A 223 22.96 6.47 -41.60
CA SER A 223 21.49 6.46 -41.50
C SER A 223 20.82 5.08 -41.59
N MET A 224 19.91 4.81 -40.66
CA MET A 224 19.00 3.66 -40.71
C MET A 224 18.36 3.53 -42.09
N SER A 225 18.27 2.30 -42.61
CA SER A 225 17.55 2.06 -43.85
C SER A 225 16.05 2.27 -43.67
N LYS A 226 15.36 2.68 -44.74
CA LYS A 226 13.91 2.85 -44.75
C LYS A 226 13.16 1.58 -44.31
N SER A 227 13.65 0.40 -44.65
CA SER A 227 13.06 -0.88 -44.27
C SER A 227 13.14 -1.11 -42.76
N THR A 228 14.32 -0.89 -42.15
CA THR A 228 14.54 -1.05 -40.71
C THR A 228 13.74 -0.01 -39.91
N PHE A 229 13.64 1.23 -40.42
CA PHE A 229 12.79 2.26 -39.81
C PHE A 229 11.32 1.83 -39.77
N LYS A 230 10.79 1.34 -40.90
CA LYS A 230 9.41 0.87 -41.00
C LYS A 230 9.14 -0.32 -40.08
N GLU A 231 10.08 -1.25 -39.98
CA GLU A 231 9.98 -2.41 -39.08
C GLU A 231 9.94 -1.98 -37.61
N ARG A 232 10.84 -1.10 -37.17
CA ARG A 232 10.85 -0.55 -35.80
C ARG A 232 9.57 0.22 -35.47
N CYS A 233 9.08 1.06 -36.38
CA CYS A 233 7.79 1.75 -36.23
C CYS A 233 6.62 0.79 -36.04
N LYS A 234 6.59 -0.30 -36.82
CA LYS A 234 5.56 -1.33 -36.71
C LYS A 234 5.66 -2.08 -35.38
N GLY A 235 6.86 -2.49 -34.97
CA GLY A 235 7.11 -3.15 -33.69
C GLY A 235 6.67 -2.29 -32.51
N PHE A 236 7.08 -1.02 -32.49
CA PHE A 236 6.62 -0.05 -31.49
C PHE A 236 5.10 0.08 -31.47
N SER A 237 4.45 0.24 -32.63
CA SER A 237 2.99 0.44 -32.69
C SER A 237 2.22 -0.75 -32.14
N ILE A 238 2.66 -1.97 -32.45
CA ILE A 238 2.03 -3.20 -31.94
C ILE A 238 2.21 -3.29 -30.43
N ALA A 239 3.43 -3.14 -29.93
CA ALA A 239 3.72 -3.23 -28.50
C ALA A 239 3.00 -2.14 -27.69
N PHE A 240 2.94 -0.91 -28.22
CA PHE A 240 2.20 0.19 -27.62
C PHE A 240 0.69 -0.07 -27.57
N GLU A 241 0.09 -0.55 -28.66
CA GLU A 241 -1.35 -0.87 -28.72
C GLU A 241 -1.73 -1.99 -27.75
N GLU A 242 -0.88 -2.99 -27.59
CA GLU A 242 -1.08 -4.08 -26.64
C GLU A 242 -1.05 -3.58 -25.18
N VAL A 243 -0.05 -2.75 -24.84
CA VAL A 243 0.03 -2.10 -23.52
C VAL A 243 -1.19 -1.22 -23.27
N TYR A 244 -1.58 -0.38 -24.22
CA TYR A 244 -2.76 0.48 -24.09
C TYR A 244 -4.03 -0.32 -23.85
N LYS A 245 -4.27 -1.37 -24.65
CA LYS A 245 -5.45 -2.23 -24.51
C LYS A 245 -5.51 -2.90 -23.13
N THR A 246 -4.36 -3.35 -22.64
CA THR A 246 -4.26 -4.07 -21.37
C THR A 246 -4.42 -3.11 -20.18
N GLN A 247 -3.67 -2.01 -20.17
CA GLN A 247 -3.50 -1.15 -18.99
C GLN A 247 -4.59 -0.09 -18.82
N THR A 248 -5.42 0.16 -19.84
CA THR A 248 -6.65 0.96 -19.67
C THR A 248 -7.66 0.27 -18.73
N SER A 249 -7.67 -1.06 -18.70
CA SER A 249 -8.50 -1.84 -17.77
C SER A 249 -7.98 -1.85 -16.32
N TRP A 250 -6.73 -1.46 -16.10
CA TRP A 250 -6.15 -1.38 -14.76
C TRP A 250 -6.63 -0.13 -14.04
N SER A 251 -6.58 -0.14 -12.71
CA SER A 251 -7.10 0.93 -11.88
C SER A 251 -6.05 1.40 -10.89
N ILE A 252 -5.72 2.69 -10.93
CA ILE A 252 -4.99 3.39 -9.85
C ILE A 252 -5.99 4.33 -9.17
N PRO A 253 -6.58 3.96 -8.02
CA PRO A 253 -7.69 4.72 -7.45
C PRO A 253 -7.32 6.14 -7.03
N ASP A 254 -6.10 6.36 -6.54
CA ASP A 254 -5.62 7.68 -6.13
C ASP A 254 -5.34 8.55 -7.37
N PRO A 255 -5.96 9.74 -7.49
CA PRO A 255 -5.84 10.57 -8.68
C PRO A 255 -4.46 11.19 -8.83
N GLN A 256 -3.80 11.57 -7.73
CA GLN A 256 -2.47 12.18 -7.78
C GLN A 256 -1.43 11.16 -8.21
N LEU A 257 -1.42 9.99 -7.57
CA LEU A 257 -0.54 8.88 -7.93
C LEU A 257 -0.74 8.44 -9.38
N ARG A 258 -1.99 8.42 -9.85
CA ARG A 258 -2.33 8.09 -11.24
C ARG A 258 -1.71 9.10 -12.19
N GLU A 259 -1.86 10.39 -11.90
CA GLU A 259 -1.37 11.45 -12.75
C GLU A 259 0.17 11.50 -12.76
N ASP A 260 0.81 11.37 -11.60
CA ASP A 260 2.27 11.31 -11.48
C ASP A 260 2.86 10.17 -12.35
N LEU A 261 2.23 8.99 -12.31
CA LEU A 261 2.67 7.85 -13.12
C LEU A 261 2.44 8.06 -14.62
N ARG A 262 1.31 8.68 -14.99
CA ARG A 262 1.02 9.04 -16.39
C ARG A 262 2.02 10.06 -16.93
N ILE A 263 2.36 11.08 -16.13
CA ILE A 263 3.36 12.08 -16.49
C ILE A 263 4.72 11.41 -16.68
N SER A 264 5.18 10.62 -15.70
CA SER A 264 6.48 9.93 -15.77
C SER A 264 6.57 8.99 -16.98
N THR A 265 5.52 8.20 -17.21
CA THR A 265 5.42 7.32 -18.39
C THR A 265 5.43 8.10 -19.69
N SER A 266 4.67 9.20 -19.77
CA SER A 266 4.58 10.05 -20.96
C SER A 266 5.93 10.68 -21.27
N LEU A 267 6.61 11.25 -20.28
CA LEU A 267 7.96 11.81 -20.45
C LEU A 267 8.92 10.76 -21.03
N LYS A 268 8.92 9.54 -20.49
CA LYS A 268 9.81 8.46 -20.95
C LYS A 268 9.52 8.01 -22.38
N VAL A 269 8.25 7.71 -22.68
CA VAL A 269 7.85 7.11 -23.98
C VAL A 269 7.85 8.16 -25.09
N VAL A 270 7.27 9.33 -24.82
CA VAL A 270 7.14 10.41 -25.81
C VAL A 270 8.51 10.98 -26.15
N LEU A 271 9.41 11.16 -25.17
CA LEU A 271 10.78 11.63 -25.44
C LEU A 271 11.55 10.65 -26.34
N ALA A 272 11.47 9.34 -26.05
CA ALA A 272 12.10 8.32 -26.87
C ALA A 272 11.52 8.33 -28.30
N TYR A 273 10.20 8.47 -28.43
CA TYR A 273 9.52 8.49 -29.71
C TYR A 273 9.84 9.73 -30.54
N ARG A 274 9.79 10.93 -29.95
CA ARG A 274 10.20 12.19 -30.58
C ARG A 274 11.64 12.12 -31.06
N THR A 275 12.55 11.62 -30.22
CA THR A 275 13.98 11.48 -30.56
C THR A 275 14.18 10.53 -31.74
N PHE A 276 13.49 9.39 -31.74
CA PHE A 276 13.56 8.41 -32.82
C PHE A 276 13.06 8.98 -34.16
N LEU A 277 11.92 9.68 -34.16
CA LEU A 277 11.38 10.32 -35.37
C LEU A 277 12.27 11.46 -35.87
N GLY A 278 12.76 12.31 -34.97
CA GLY A 278 13.62 13.45 -35.32
C GLY A 278 14.97 13.06 -35.92
N ARG A 279 15.49 11.87 -35.59
CA ARG A 279 16.71 11.33 -36.22
C ARG A 279 16.46 10.74 -37.61
N ASN A 280 15.21 10.43 -37.95
CA ASN A 280 14.82 9.72 -39.16
C ASN A 280 13.83 10.54 -40.02
N LEU A 281 13.96 11.88 -40.01
CA LEU A 281 13.05 12.81 -40.69
C LEU A 281 12.85 12.47 -42.18
N ALA A 282 13.90 11.98 -42.85
CA ALA A 282 13.86 11.55 -44.25
C ALA A 282 12.78 10.49 -44.57
N TYR A 283 12.27 9.78 -43.55
CA TYR A 283 11.25 8.74 -43.71
C TYR A 283 9.92 9.06 -43.00
N THR A 284 9.82 10.20 -42.31
CA THR A 284 8.65 10.56 -41.47
C THR A 284 7.44 11.03 -42.27
N ASP A 285 7.63 11.51 -43.50
CA ASP A 285 6.55 11.96 -44.40
C ASP A 285 5.81 10.78 -45.07
N ASP A 286 6.33 9.56 -44.92
CA ASP A 286 5.78 8.36 -45.53
C ASP A 286 4.69 7.72 -44.65
N LYS A 287 3.73 7.00 -45.25
CA LYS A 287 2.59 6.31 -44.57
C LYS A 287 3.01 5.25 -43.50
N CYS A 288 4.30 5.14 -43.21
CA CYS A 288 4.95 4.20 -42.29
C CYS A 288 4.69 4.49 -40.81
N VAL A 289 4.40 5.75 -40.44
CA VAL A 289 4.09 6.12 -39.05
C VAL A 289 2.59 5.95 -38.79
N LYS A 290 2.21 5.00 -37.91
CA LYS A 290 0.80 4.74 -37.56
C LYS A 290 0.24 5.76 -36.57
N HIS A 291 1.06 6.16 -35.59
CA HIS A 291 0.68 7.01 -34.48
C HIS A 291 1.47 8.32 -34.50
N THR A 292 0.79 9.46 -34.52
CA THR A 292 1.44 10.75 -34.29
C THR A 292 1.93 10.85 -32.85
N VAL A 293 2.93 11.69 -32.59
CA VAL A 293 3.43 11.97 -31.24
C VAL A 293 2.30 12.41 -30.29
N GLU A 294 1.42 13.29 -30.76
CA GLU A 294 0.25 13.77 -30.02
C GLU A 294 -0.73 12.63 -29.68
N HIS A 295 -0.96 11.71 -30.62
CA HIS A 295 -1.79 10.53 -30.38
C HIS A 295 -1.20 9.61 -29.29
N VAL A 296 0.12 9.39 -29.30
CA VAL A 296 0.79 8.61 -28.25
C VAL A 296 0.62 9.29 -26.89
N GLU A 297 0.85 10.61 -26.82
CA GLU A 297 0.70 11.41 -25.60
C GLU A 297 -0.74 11.34 -25.05
N ASN A 298 -1.75 11.61 -25.89
CA ASN A 298 -3.16 11.53 -25.50
C ASN A 298 -3.57 10.12 -25.05
N SER A 299 -3.02 9.08 -25.69
CA SER A 299 -3.31 7.69 -25.31
C SER A 299 -2.69 7.31 -23.96
N LEU A 300 -1.55 7.87 -23.59
CA LEU A 300 -0.93 7.62 -22.29
C LEU A 300 -1.74 8.24 -21.13
N LEU A 301 -2.41 9.37 -21.39
CA LEU A 301 -3.31 10.01 -20.43
C LEU A 301 -4.57 9.19 -20.12
N ASP A 302 -4.93 8.23 -20.97
CA ASP A 302 -6.08 7.35 -20.76
C ASP A 302 -5.80 6.16 -19.83
N LEU A 303 -4.52 5.86 -19.56
CA LEU A 303 -4.13 4.67 -18.80
C LEU A 303 -4.67 4.69 -17.37
N PHE A 304 -4.90 3.50 -16.80
CA PHE A 304 -5.29 3.30 -15.40
C PHE A 304 -6.65 3.86 -14.98
N GLY A 305 -7.53 4.16 -15.95
CA GLY A 305 -8.89 4.64 -15.70
C GLY A 305 -9.87 3.57 -15.21
N GLY A 306 -9.47 2.29 -15.17
CA GLY A 306 -10.32 1.17 -14.77
C GLY A 306 -11.40 0.80 -15.79
N SER A 307 -11.33 1.35 -17.01
CA SER A 307 -12.28 1.07 -18.10
C SER A 307 -11.50 0.59 -19.32
N SER A 308 -11.85 -0.60 -19.82
CA SER A 308 -11.18 -1.14 -21.00
C SER A 308 -11.42 -0.23 -22.21
N ARG A 309 -10.33 0.20 -22.84
CA ARG A 309 -10.37 0.96 -24.09
C ARG A 309 -9.53 0.23 -25.12
N SER A 310 -9.95 0.34 -26.37
CA SER A 310 -9.16 -0.09 -27.52
C SER A 310 -8.95 1.11 -28.43
N LEU A 311 -7.72 1.33 -28.88
CA LEU A 311 -7.46 2.30 -29.94
C LEU A 311 -8.26 1.88 -31.16
N ARG A 312 -9.23 2.70 -31.58
CA ARG A 312 -9.93 2.48 -32.85
C ARG A 312 -8.88 2.66 -33.95
N ASN A 313 -8.72 1.65 -34.81
CA ASN A 313 -7.93 1.77 -36.04
C ASN A 313 -8.52 2.91 -36.90
N SER A 314 -8.00 4.11 -36.75
CA SER A 314 -8.30 5.22 -37.67
C SER A 314 -7.48 5.06 -38.94
N ARG A 315 -7.75 3.98 -39.69
CA ARG A 315 -7.42 3.83 -41.13
C ARG A 315 -8.47 2.93 -41.77
N ARG A 316 -9.66 3.49 -41.98
CA ARG A 316 -10.52 3.12 -43.12
C ARG A 316 -10.52 4.30 -44.07
N TRP A 317 -9.46 4.43 -44.87
CA TRP A 317 -9.42 5.13 -46.15
C TRP A 317 -8.29 4.52 -46.98
#